data_AF-A0A9D6WR77-F1
#
_entry.id   AF-A0A9D6WR77-F1
#
_cell.length_a   1.000
_cell.length_b   1.000
_cell.length_c   1.000
_cell.angle_alpha   90.00
_cell.angle_beta   90.00
_cell.angle_gamma   90.00
#
_symmetry.space_group_name_H-M   'P 1'
#
loop_
_entity.id
_entity.type
_entity.pdbx_description
1 polymer ?
#
loop_
_entity_poly.entity_id
_entity_poly.type
_entity_poly.pdbx_seq_one_letter_code
_entity_poly.pdbx_strand_id
1 'polypeptide(L)'
;MSNEKSSPKKLLPFWPHYILSELIAWYIMFGILLALAALVPMGLEEKANPLETPAHVKPEWYFLAVYQFLKVAAVFNFLGPEAPRLLGVFLPMLGLVALMFLPFLDRGKKRTARERPLMLLMTALVLIIVIGLTLWGQYS
;
A
#
# COMPACT_ATOMS: atom_id res chain seq x y z
N MET A 1 1.17 44.04 -3.13
CA MET A 1 0.50 42.85 -3.71
C MET A 1 1.19 42.52 -5.03
N SER A 2 2.28 41.75 -4.98
CA SER A 2 2.99 41.30 -6.20
C SER A 2 2.20 40.17 -6.86
N ASN A 3 1.66 40.49 -8.01
CA ASN A 3 0.84 39.63 -8.85
C ASN A 3 1.77 38.69 -9.64
N GLU A 4 2.21 37.59 -9.04
CA GLU A 4 2.92 36.51 -9.75
C GLU A 4 1.90 35.77 -10.63
N LYS A 5 1.75 36.24 -11.87
CA LYS A 5 1.14 35.45 -12.94
C LYS A 5 2.02 34.22 -13.15
N SER A 6 1.62 33.08 -12.57
CA SER A 6 2.22 31.79 -12.89
C SER A 6 2.18 31.61 -14.40
N SER A 7 3.36 31.57 -15.03
CA SER A 7 3.50 31.33 -16.47
C SER A 7 2.67 30.10 -16.85
N PRO A 8 1.85 30.15 -17.91
CA PRO A 8 1.01 29.01 -18.29
C PRO A 8 1.94 27.82 -18.53
N LYS A 9 1.75 26.75 -17.75
CA LYS A 9 2.46 25.48 -17.99
C LYS A 9 2.25 25.13 -19.46
N LYS A 10 3.32 25.05 -20.25
CA LYS A 10 3.26 24.54 -21.61
C LYS A 10 2.76 23.10 -21.54
N LEU A 11 1.50 22.90 -21.91
CA LEU A 11 0.90 21.58 -22.05
C LEU A 11 1.34 21.05 -23.42
N LEU A 12 2.05 19.91 -23.42
CA LEU A 12 2.36 19.19 -24.64
C LEU A 12 1.14 18.37 -25.07
N PRO A 13 0.91 18.17 -26.38
CA PRO A 13 -0.14 17.29 -26.83
C PRO A 13 0.14 15.85 -26.39
N PHE A 14 -0.93 15.12 -26.06
CA PHE A 14 -0.86 13.74 -25.56
C PHE A 14 -0.12 12.82 -26.55
N TRP A 15 -0.47 12.90 -27.83
CA TRP A 15 0.29 12.29 -28.90
C TRP A 15 1.21 13.31 -29.56
N PRO A 16 2.47 12.97 -29.89
CA PRO A 16 3.16 11.71 -29.56
C PRO A 16 3.89 11.78 -28.20
N HIS A 17 4.05 12.98 -27.63
CA HIS A 17 5.01 13.23 -26.56
C HIS A 17 4.74 12.42 -25.29
N TYR A 18 3.51 12.42 -24.80
CA TYR A 18 3.16 11.72 -23.57
C TYR A 18 3.21 10.19 -23.78
N ILE A 19 2.68 9.71 -24.90
CA ILE A 19 2.72 8.28 -25.24
C ILE A 19 4.15 7.74 -25.32
N LEU A 20 5.07 8.47 -25.97
CA LEU A 20 6.46 8.04 -26.06
C LEU A 20 7.12 7.96 -24.67
N SER A 21 6.89 8.95 -23.80
CA SER A 21 7.43 8.88 -22.43
C SER A 21 6.86 7.73 -21.61
N GLU A 22 5.56 7.44 -21.77
CA GLU A 22 4.92 6.30 -21.10
C GLU A 22 5.49 4.98 -21.63
N LEU A 23 5.59 4.79 -22.95
CA LEU A 23 6.15 3.57 -23.54
C LEU A 23 7.57 3.31 -23.03
N ILE A 24 8.43 4.34 -22.94
CA ILE A 24 9.77 4.21 -22.37
C ILE A 24 9.70 3.73 -20.92
N ALA A 25 8.84 4.32 -20.09
CA ALA A 25 8.66 3.89 -18.70
C ALA A 25 8.17 2.44 -18.60
N TRP A 26 7.24 2.03 -19.46
CA TRP A 26 6.77 0.64 -19.56
C TRP A 26 7.88 -0.33 -19.94
N TYR A 27 8.71 -0.01 -20.94
CA TYR A 27 9.84 -0.85 -21.33
C TYR A 27 10.85 -1.02 -20.19
N ILE A 28 11.15 0.06 -19.46
CA ILE A 28 12.03 -0.02 -18.28
C ILE A 28 11.41 -0.90 -17.21
N MET A 29 10.13 -0.72 -16.88
CA MET A 29 9.42 -1.52 -15.88
C MET A 29 9.39 -3.00 -16.25
N PHE A 30 9.07 -3.34 -17.50
CA PHE A 30 9.10 -4.72 -17.99
C PHE A 30 10.52 -5.29 -17.99
N GLY A 31 11.53 -4.50 -18.37
CA GLY A 31 12.93 -4.91 -18.29
C GLY A 31 13.34 -5.30 -16.87
N ILE A 32 12.96 -4.50 -15.87
CA ILE A 32 13.20 -4.81 -14.45
C ILE A 32 12.45 -6.09 -14.04
N LEU A 33 11.19 -6.24 -14.42
CA LEU A 33 10.40 -7.43 -14.08
C LEU A 33 11.00 -8.71 -14.67
N LEU A 34 11.40 -8.67 -15.95
CA LEU A 34 12.06 -9.81 -16.61
C LEU A 34 13.42 -10.11 -15.99
N ALA A 35 14.20 -9.08 -15.64
CA ALA A 35 15.47 -9.26 -14.94
C ALA A 35 15.26 -9.90 -13.57
N LEU A 36 14.27 -9.48 -12.79
CA LEU A 36 13.93 -10.11 -11.51
C LEU A 36 13.51 -11.57 -11.69
N ALA A 37 12.67 -11.87 -12.68
CA ALA A 37 12.22 -13.23 -12.95
C ALA A 37 13.36 -14.16 -13.39
N ALA A 38 14.32 -13.65 -14.18
CA ALA A 38 15.45 -14.42 -14.68
C ALA A 38 16.59 -14.56 -13.66
N LEU A 39 16.89 -13.51 -12.88
CA LEU A 39 18.03 -13.46 -11.96
C LEU A 39 17.67 -13.93 -10.54
N VAL A 40 16.40 -13.80 -10.14
CA VAL A 40 15.89 -14.18 -8.83
C VAL A 40 14.63 -15.04 -9.00
N PRO A 41 14.73 -16.24 -9.62
CA PRO A 41 13.58 -17.11 -9.79
C PRO A 41 13.09 -17.58 -8.42
N MET A 42 11.83 -17.27 -8.10
CA MET A 42 11.15 -17.85 -6.94
C MET A 42 10.80 -19.30 -7.31
N GLY A 43 11.35 -20.26 -6.56
CA GLY A 43 11.13 -21.69 -6.82
C GLY A 43 9.65 -22.06 -6.70
N LEU A 44 9.26 -23.16 -7.35
CA LEU A 44 7.94 -23.76 -7.12
C LEU A 44 7.92 -24.40 -5.73
N GLU A 45 6.85 -24.14 -4.97
CA GLU A 45 6.62 -24.79 -3.69
C GLU A 45 6.24 -26.27 -3.87
N GLU A 46 6.28 -27.03 -2.78
CA GLU A 46 5.84 -28.42 -2.78
C GLU A 46 4.34 -28.53 -3.11
N LYS A 47 3.93 -29.71 -3.61
CA LYS A 47 2.53 -29.97 -3.89
C LYS A 47 1.72 -29.88 -2.59
N ALA A 48 0.57 -29.21 -2.66
CA ALA A 48 -0.30 -29.02 -1.51
C ALA A 48 -0.70 -30.36 -0.86
N ASN A 49 -0.51 -30.47 0.45
CA ASN A 49 -0.94 -31.59 1.27
C ASN A 49 -2.05 -31.12 2.24
N PRO A 50 -3.31 -31.58 2.11
CA PRO A 50 -4.39 -31.13 2.99
C PRO A 50 -4.27 -31.63 4.43
N LEU A 51 -3.43 -32.63 4.70
CA LEU A 51 -3.24 -33.21 6.04
C LEU A 51 -2.07 -32.59 6.81
N GLU A 52 -1.30 -31.71 6.17
CA GLU A 52 -0.08 -31.16 6.73
C GLU A 52 0.00 -29.66 6.48
N THR A 53 0.09 -28.87 7.56
CA THR A 53 0.37 -27.44 7.47
C THR A 53 1.87 -27.24 7.65
N PRO A 54 2.59 -26.65 6.68
CA PRO A 54 4.01 -26.36 6.84
C PRO A 54 4.28 -25.47 8.07
N ALA A 55 5.40 -25.67 8.74
CA ALA A 55 5.71 -24.98 10.01
C ALA A 55 5.90 -23.45 9.86
N HIS A 56 6.25 -22.97 8.65
CA HIS A 56 6.54 -21.57 8.37
C HIS A 56 5.63 -20.97 7.29
N VAL A 57 4.34 -21.31 7.30
CA VAL A 57 3.37 -20.69 6.39
C VAL A 57 3.22 -19.21 6.73
N LYS A 58 3.66 -18.36 5.80
CA LYS A 58 3.40 -16.93 5.78
C LYS A 58 2.74 -16.59 4.44
N PRO A 59 1.85 -15.60 4.42
CA PRO A 59 1.36 -15.10 3.16
C PRO A 59 2.45 -14.31 2.45
N GLU A 60 2.16 -13.94 1.22
CA GLU A 60 3.01 -13.15 0.35
C GLU A 60 3.26 -11.76 0.95
N TRP A 61 4.38 -11.14 0.56
CA TRP A 61 4.89 -9.92 1.18
C TRP A 61 3.91 -8.74 1.20
N TYR A 62 3.03 -8.66 0.20
CA TYR A 62 2.00 -7.62 0.08
C TYR A 62 0.82 -7.83 1.03
N PHE A 63 0.67 -9.01 1.64
CA PHE A 63 -0.33 -9.31 2.67
C PHE A 63 0.24 -9.30 4.10
N LEU A 64 1.56 -9.24 4.28
CA LEU A 64 2.20 -9.32 5.59
C LEU A 64 1.73 -8.23 6.58
N ALA A 65 1.44 -7.02 6.12
CA ALA A 65 0.92 -5.96 6.99
C ALA A 65 -0.42 -6.34 7.64
N VAL A 66 -1.36 -6.88 6.84
CA VAL A 66 -2.68 -7.30 7.32
C VAL A 66 -2.57 -8.56 8.17
N TYR A 67 -1.71 -9.49 7.77
CA TYR A 67 -1.40 -10.69 8.56
C TYR A 67 -0.84 -10.35 9.96
N GLN A 68 0.15 -9.45 10.02
CA GLN A 68 0.71 -9.04 11.31
C GLN A 68 -0.31 -8.23 12.13
N PHE A 69 -1.15 -7.42 11.48
CA PHE A 69 -2.25 -6.74 12.17
C PHE A 69 -3.21 -7.74 12.83
N LEU A 70 -3.57 -8.84 12.14
CA LEU A 70 -4.41 -9.91 12.70
C LEU A 70 -3.77 -10.55 13.95
N LYS A 71 -2.46 -10.76 13.97
CA LYS A 71 -1.73 -11.26 15.16
C LYS A 71 -1.75 -10.25 16.31
N VAL A 72 -1.55 -8.97 16.00
CA VAL A 72 -1.53 -7.89 17.00
C VAL A 72 -2.93 -7.54 17.51
N ALA A 73 -4.00 -7.95 16.82
CA ALA A 73 -5.37 -7.73 17.26
C ALA A 73 -5.68 -8.30 18.65
N ALA A 74 -4.86 -9.21 19.18
CA ALA A 74 -4.90 -9.65 20.59
C ALA A 74 -4.79 -8.50 21.61
N VAL A 75 -4.26 -7.33 21.22
CA VAL A 75 -4.29 -6.10 22.04
C VAL A 75 -5.71 -5.71 22.40
N PHE A 76 -6.73 -6.08 21.61
CA PHE A 76 -8.13 -5.80 21.88
C PHE A 76 -8.81 -6.78 22.85
N ASN A 77 -8.08 -7.73 23.44
CA ASN A 77 -8.64 -8.71 24.39
C ASN A 77 -9.39 -8.06 25.58
N PHE A 78 -9.02 -6.84 25.97
CA PHE A 78 -9.70 -6.11 27.04
C PHE A 78 -11.17 -5.75 26.72
N LEU A 79 -11.57 -5.81 25.44
CA LEU A 79 -12.95 -5.58 24.98
C LEU A 79 -13.80 -6.86 24.99
N GLY A 80 -13.23 -8.00 25.34
CA GLY A 80 -13.89 -9.31 25.38
C GLY A 80 -13.21 -10.35 24.48
N PRO A 81 -13.55 -11.64 24.64
CA PRO A 81 -12.85 -12.75 23.97
C PRO A 81 -13.01 -12.76 22.45
N GLU A 82 -14.13 -12.26 21.92
CA GLU A 82 -14.39 -12.20 20.48
C GLU A 82 -13.79 -10.95 19.80
N ALA A 83 -13.36 -9.95 20.58
CA ALA A 83 -12.94 -8.66 20.06
C ALA A 83 -11.70 -8.73 19.15
N PRO A 84 -10.62 -9.47 19.48
CA PRO A 84 -9.48 -9.62 18.57
C PRO A 84 -9.86 -10.18 17.21
N ARG A 85 -10.74 -11.20 17.19
CA ARG A 85 -11.17 -11.86 15.96
C ARG A 85 -11.97 -10.92 15.07
N LEU A 86 -12.93 -10.20 15.65
CA LEU A 86 -13.77 -9.26 14.90
C LEU A 86 -12.97 -8.04 14.44
N LEU A 87 -12.25 -7.38 15.35
CA LEU A 87 -11.51 -6.15 15.04
C LEU A 87 -10.30 -6.42 14.13
N GLY A 88 -9.65 -7.56 14.28
CA GLY A 88 -8.58 -8.00 13.39
C GLY A 88 -9.00 -8.04 11.92
N VAL A 89 -10.23 -8.50 11.65
CA VAL A 89 -10.78 -8.62 10.29
C VAL A 89 -11.42 -7.31 9.82
N PHE A 90 -12.29 -6.72 10.64
CA PHE A 90 -13.10 -5.58 10.20
C PHE A 90 -12.35 -4.26 10.17
N LEU A 91 -11.32 -4.05 11.01
CA LEU A 91 -10.65 -2.75 11.08
C LEU A 91 -9.80 -2.44 9.82
N PRO A 92 -9.03 -3.39 9.26
CA PRO A 92 -8.35 -3.18 7.96
C PRO A 92 -9.35 -2.96 6.82
N MET A 93 -10.46 -3.71 6.81
CA MET A 93 -11.52 -3.54 5.80
C MET A 93 -12.17 -2.15 5.89
N LEU A 94 -12.45 -1.67 7.10
CA LEU A 94 -12.94 -0.31 7.34
C LEU A 94 -11.93 0.73 6.81
N GLY A 95 -10.63 0.50 6.99
CA GLY A 95 -9.58 1.34 6.43
C GLY A 95 -9.63 1.42 4.90
N LEU A 96 -9.82 0.29 4.21
CA LEU A 96 -9.98 0.26 2.75
C LEU A 96 -11.24 1.00 2.29
N VAL A 97 -12.36 0.81 2.98
CA VAL A 97 -13.61 1.54 2.72
C VAL A 97 -13.40 3.03 2.94
N ALA A 98 -12.72 3.45 4.02
CA ALA A 98 -12.41 4.85 4.27
C ALA A 98 -11.56 5.47 3.15
N LEU A 99 -10.60 4.72 2.58
CA LEU A 99 -9.83 5.16 1.42
C LEU A 99 -10.68 5.29 0.15
N MET A 100 -11.64 4.39 -0.07
CA MET A 100 -12.58 4.48 -1.19
C MET A 100 -13.47 5.73 -1.10
N PHE A 101 -13.90 6.07 0.12
CA PHE A 101 -14.69 7.28 0.38
C PHE A 101 -13.84 8.53 0.63
N LEU A 102 -12.51 8.45 0.54
CA LEU A 102 -11.60 9.57 0.73
C LEU A 102 -11.99 10.86 -0.01
N PRO A 103 -12.45 10.86 -1.29
CA PRO A 103 -12.88 12.09 -1.96
C PRO A 103 -14.07 12.80 -1.28
N PHE A 104 -14.86 12.08 -0.48
CA PHE A 104 -15.99 12.65 0.27
C PHE A 104 -15.61 13.04 1.71
N LEU A 105 -14.67 12.31 2.30
CA LEU A 105 -14.13 12.60 3.64
C LEU A 105 -13.18 13.81 3.59
N ASP A 106 -12.43 13.97 2.49
CA ASP A 106 -11.49 15.05 2.32
C ASP A 106 -12.17 16.36 1.89
N ARG A 107 -12.46 17.22 2.87
CA ARG A 107 -13.06 18.55 2.66
C ARG A 107 -12.03 19.69 2.64
N GLY A 108 -10.75 19.36 2.42
CA GLY A 108 -9.68 20.35 2.39
C GLY A 108 -9.87 21.40 1.30
N LYS A 109 -9.72 22.68 1.64
CA LYS A 109 -9.81 23.81 0.68
C LYS A 109 -8.72 23.77 -0.40
N LYS A 110 -7.61 23.09 -0.13
CA LYS A 110 -6.43 23.01 -0.99
C LYS A 110 -6.26 21.59 -1.51
N ARG A 111 -5.94 21.44 -2.79
CA ARG A 111 -5.71 20.11 -3.41
C ARG A 111 -4.24 19.69 -3.38
N THR A 112 -3.32 20.67 -3.37
CA THR A 112 -1.88 20.41 -3.33
C THR A 112 -1.48 19.79 -1.99
N ALA A 113 -0.97 18.55 -2.01
CA ALA A 113 -0.58 17.84 -0.80
C ALA A 113 0.45 18.60 0.05
N ARG A 114 1.43 19.27 -0.60
CA ARG A 114 2.46 20.09 0.07
C ARG A 114 1.92 21.24 0.90
N GLU A 115 0.72 21.71 0.60
CA GLU A 115 0.09 22.81 1.33
C GLU A 115 -0.79 22.31 2.50
N ARG A 116 -0.74 21.01 2.79
CA ARG A 116 -1.55 20.33 3.81
C ARG A 116 -0.66 19.49 4.73
N PRO A 117 0.13 20.14 5.60
CA PRO A 117 1.11 19.45 6.45
C PRO A 117 0.47 18.40 7.35
N LEU A 118 -0.74 18.65 7.87
CA LEU A 118 -1.47 17.68 8.70
C LEU A 118 -1.87 16.42 7.91
N MET A 119 -2.37 16.58 6.68
CA MET A 119 -2.75 15.44 5.83
C MET A 119 -1.51 14.62 5.43
N LEU A 120 -0.41 15.31 5.09
CA LEU A 120 0.86 14.64 4.81
C LEU A 120 1.37 13.84 6.02
N LEU A 121 1.27 14.41 7.23
CA LEU A 121 1.66 13.71 8.46
C LEU A 121 0.81 12.47 8.69
N MET A 122 -0.52 12.56 8.55
CA MET A 122 -1.42 11.42 8.71
C MET A 122 -1.12 10.32 7.68
N THR A 123 -0.96 10.68 6.40
CA THR A 123 -0.60 9.72 5.35
C THR A 123 0.77 9.08 5.61
N ALA A 124 1.76 9.87 6.02
CA ALA A 124 3.09 9.35 6.36
C ALA A 124 3.02 8.38 7.55
N LEU A 125 2.24 8.70 8.58
CA LEU A 125 2.03 7.83 9.75
C LEU A 125 1.38 6.51 9.34
N VAL A 126 0.35 6.53 8.48
CA VAL A 126 -0.27 5.30 7.95
C VAL A 126 0.75 4.47 7.17
N LEU A 127 1.57 5.09 6.31
CA LEU A 127 2.62 4.38 5.57
C LEU A 127 3.67 3.78 6.50
N ILE A 128 4.10 4.50 7.54
CA ILE A 128 5.05 4.00 8.54
C ILE A 128 4.46 2.80 9.29
N ILE A 129 3.18 2.86 9.67
CA ILE A 129 2.50 1.72 10.32
C ILE A 129 2.46 0.52 9.37
N VAL A 130 2.06 0.70 8.10
CA VAL A 130 1.99 -0.40 7.13
C VAL A 130 3.36 -1.02 6.91
N ILE A 131 4.40 -0.21 6.71
CA ILE A 131 5.77 -0.70 6.54
C ILE A 131 6.26 -1.41 7.80
N GLY A 132 6.03 -0.83 8.97
CA GLY A 132 6.41 -1.41 10.26
C GLY A 132 5.74 -2.76 10.50
N LEU A 133 4.44 -2.88 10.19
CA LEU A 133 3.71 -4.15 10.27
C LEU A 133 4.21 -5.17 9.25
N THR A 134 4.52 -4.77 8.00
CA THR A 134 5.12 -5.66 6.99
C THR A 134 6.45 -6.22 7.47
N LEU A 135 7.35 -5.35 7.95
CA LEU A 135 8.65 -5.77 8.46
C LEU A 135 8.51 -6.68 9.67
N TRP A 136 7.63 -6.34 10.61
CA TRP A 136 7.39 -7.19 11.77
C TRP A 136 6.78 -8.54 11.37
N GLY A 137 5.82 -8.59 10.44
CA GLY A 137 5.27 -9.83 9.91
C GLY A 137 6.30 -10.72 9.23
N GLN A 138 7.29 -10.13 8.56
CA GLN A 138 8.40 -10.86 7.94
C GLN A 138 9.27 -11.59 8.97
N TYR A 139 9.53 -10.99 10.13
CA TYR A 139 10.45 -11.54 11.15
C TYR A 139 9.77 -12.23 12.35
N SER A 140 8.45 -12.08 12.52
CA SER A 140 7.66 -12.72 13.59
C SER A 140 7.12 -14.08 13.22
#